data_AF-A0A968VMY7-F1
#
_entry.id   AF-A0A968VMY7-F1
#
_cell.length_a   1.000
_cell.length_b   1.000
_cell.length_c   1.000
_cell.angle_alpha   90.00
_cell.angle_beta   90.00
_cell.angle_gamma   90.00
#
_symmetry.space_group_name_H-M   'P 1'
#
loop_
_entity.id
_entity.type
_entity.pdbx_description
1 polymer ?
#
loop_
_entity_poly.entity_id
_entity_poly.type
_entity_poly.pdbx_seq_one_letter_code
_entity_poly.pdbx_strand_id
1 'polypeptide(L)'
;MSRPPISDREKAARQKSLMNGLAIFGAISFLGSTTYGMAGIIQQGMEPPPAVTTQDPVASKNAELLARARGYELVLQREPNNTTALEGLAIAKIELGDAQGAIAPLERLVELNPENPEYKAALDQVRIGATQPTGSPPSSPPSSPATTPEASPQTTPPASP
;
A
#
# COMPACT_ATOMS: atom_id res chain seq x y z
N MET A 1 55.36 -61.05 22.05
CA MET A 1 54.79 -61.03 20.69
C MET A 1 53.95 -59.78 20.50
N SER A 2 54.29 -59.02 19.45
CA SER A 2 53.80 -57.68 19.12
C SER A 2 52.36 -57.67 18.59
N ARG A 3 51.59 -56.62 18.92
CA ARG A 3 50.35 -56.25 18.20
C ARG A 3 50.68 -55.15 17.17
N PRO A 4 50.12 -55.20 15.95
CA PRO A 4 50.57 -54.39 14.81
C PRO A 4 50.02 -52.93 14.82
N PRO A 5 50.68 -52.01 14.09
CA PRO A 5 50.31 -50.58 14.00
C PRO A 5 49.08 -50.31 13.12
N ILE A 6 48.28 -49.31 13.48
CA ILE A 6 46.93 -48.99 12.98
C ILE A 6 46.96 -47.97 11.81
N SER A 7 47.98 -48.00 10.94
CA SER A 7 48.20 -46.88 10.01
C SER A 7 47.59 -47.01 8.60
N ASP A 8 46.96 -48.14 8.23
CA ASP A 8 46.64 -48.43 6.82
C ASP A 8 45.14 -48.57 6.47
N ARG A 9 44.21 -48.18 7.34
CA ARG A 9 42.76 -48.29 7.04
C ARG A 9 42.04 -47.02 6.62
N GLU A 10 42.65 -45.84 6.69
CA GLU A 10 41.91 -44.60 6.50
C GLU A 10 41.96 -43.99 5.08
N LYS A 11 42.86 -44.47 4.20
CA LYS A 11 43.09 -43.80 2.90
C LYS A 11 42.44 -44.46 1.69
N ALA A 12 41.78 -45.62 1.83
CA ALA A 12 41.18 -46.34 0.69
C ALA A 12 39.70 -46.01 0.40
N ALA A 13 39.06 -45.12 1.16
CA ALA A 13 37.61 -44.86 1.03
C ALA A 13 37.24 -43.41 0.68
N ARG A 14 38.20 -42.56 0.27
CA ARG A 14 37.94 -41.16 -0.13
C ARG A 14 38.19 -40.85 -1.62
N GLN A 15 38.54 -41.86 -2.42
CA GLN A 15 38.95 -41.66 -3.82
C GLN A 15 38.07 -42.44 -4.82
N LYS A 16 36.77 -42.51 -4.56
CA LYS A 16 35.79 -42.89 -5.58
C LYS A 16 34.63 -41.90 -5.63
N SER A 17 35.00 -40.62 -5.52
CA SER A 17 34.22 -39.48 -5.98
C SER A 17 34.74 -39.13 -7.37
N LEU A 18 34.20 -39.75 -8.41
CA LEU A 18 34.18 -39.21 -9.78
C LEU A 18 33.40 -40.16 -10.69
N MET A 19 32.33 -39.63 -11.27
CA MET A 19 31.53 -40.21 -12.36
C MET A 19 30.80 -41.52 -12.04
N ASN A 20 29.48 -41.42 -11.78
CA ASN A 20 28.45 -42.03 -12.63
C ASN A 20 27.07 -41.87 -11.98
N GLY A 21 26.29 -40.90 -12.48
CA GLY A 21 24.91 -40.68 -12.03
C GLY A 21 24.22 -39.47 -12.65
N LEU A 22 24.43 -39.20 -13.93
CA LEU A 22 23.70 -38.21 -14.76
C LEU A 22 22.21 -38.59 -14.97
N ALA A 23 21.57 -39.24 -14.01
CA ALA A 23 20.20 -39.73 -14.12
C ALA A 23 19.36 -39.48 -12.85
N ILE A 24 19.59 -38.34 -12.19
CA ILE A 24 18.54 -37.61 -11.43
C ILE A 24 18.58 -36.14 -11.86
N PHE A 25 18.65 -35.92 -13.16
CA PHE A 25 18.04 -34.75 -13.79
C PHE A 25 16.56 -35.10 -13.95
N GLY A 26 15.66 -34.54 -13.11
CA GLY A 26 14.23 -34.54 -13.43
C GLY A 26 13.21 -34.55 -12.28
N ALA A 27 13.54 -34.97 -11.05
CA ALA A 27 12.52 -35.14 -10.00
C ALA A 27 12.78 -34.39 -8.67
N ILE A 28 13.86 -33.60 -8.57
CA ILE A 28 14.09 -32.67 -7.44
C ILE A 28 14.23 -31.24 -8.00
N SER A 29 13.37 -30.89 -8.95
CA SER A 29 13.24 -29.53 -9.48
C SER A 29 11.91 -28.87 -9.07
N PHE A 30 11.23 -29.37 -8.03
CA PHE A 30 10.03 -28.73 -7.49
C PHE A 30 9.92 -28.76 -5.95
N LEU A 31 11.01 -28.97 -5.21
CA LEU A 31 11.04 -28.81 -3.75
C LEU A 31 12.21 -27.96 -3.27
N GLY A 32 12.60 -26.97 -4.09
CA GLY A 32 13.59 -25.95 -3.77
C GLY A 32 12.99 -24.64 -3.22
N SER A 33 11.74 -24.65 -2.73
CA SER A 33 11.01 -23.43 -2.38
C SER A 33 10.53 -23.34 -0.93
N THR A 34 11.12 -24.10 0.00
CA THR A 34 10.81 -23.96 1.42
C THR A 34 12.08 -24.00 2.26
N THR A 35 12.17 -23.09 3.24
CA THR A 35 13.15 -22.97 4.34
C THR A 35 14.17 -21.81 4.30
N TYR A 36 13.80 -20.64 3.75
CA TYR A 36 14.30 -19.38 4.34
C TYR A 36 13.59 -19.17 5.70
N GLY A 37 14.09 -19.85 6.73
CA GLY A 37 13.51 -19.85 8.07
C GLY A 37 14.28 -20.67 9.11
N MET A 38 15.52 -21.07 8.82
CA MET A 38 16.41 -21.73 9.80
C MET A 38 17.37 -20.73 10.44
N ALA A 39 16.84 -19.65 11.01
CA ALA A 39 17.59 -18.78 11.93
C ALA A 39 17.37 -19.21 13.40
N GLY A 40 17.25 -20.52 13.66
CA GLY A 40 16.86 -21.06 14.97
C GLY A 40 17.63 -22.30 15.43
N ILE A 41 18.71 -22.69 14.74
CA ILE A 41 19.60 -23.76 15.22
C ILE A 41 20.81 -23.12 15.92
N ILE A 42 20.56 -22.42 17.04
CA ILE A 42 21.57 -22.09 18.04
C ILE A 42 21.38 -23.07 19.19
N GLN A 43 22.08 -24.19 19.13
CA GLN A 43 22.43 -24.99 20.31
C GLN A 43 23.93 -24.86 20.61
N GLN A 44 24.40 -23.61 20.59
CA GLN A 44 25.53 -23.19 21.42
C GLN A 44 25.06 -21.97 22.22
N GLY A 45 24.59 -22.23 23.45
CA GLY A 45 24.41 -21.23 24.49
C GLY A 45 23.26 -20.24 24.30
N MET A 46 22.01 -20.71 24.35
CA MET A 46 20.86 -19.96 24.89
C MET A 46 20.82 -18.44 24.60
N GLU A 47 20.80 -18.07 23.31
CA GLU A 47 20.41 -16.72 22.86
C GLU A 47 19.14 -16.85 22.00
N PRO A 48 18.06 -16.10 22.30
CA PRO A 48 16.85 -16.13 21.50
C PRO A 48 17.12 -15.57 20.09
N PRO A 49 16.65 -16.21 19.02
CA PRO A 49 16.89 -15.75 17.66
C PRO A 49 16.19 -14.39 17.41
N PRO A 50 16.79 -13.46 16.65
CA PRO A 50 16.13 -12.22 16.29
C PRO A 50 14.88 -12.56 15.49
N ALA A 51 13.76 -11.96 15.89
CA ALA A 51 12.47 -12.12 15.23
C ALA A 51 12.62 -12.01 13.71
N VAL A 52 12.23 -13.07 13.01
CA VAL A 52 12.02 -13.03 11.57
C VAL A 52 10.90 -12.02 11.36
N THR A 53 11.22 -10.79 10.96
CA THR A 53 10.22 -9.81 10.54
C THR A 53 9.56 -10.40 9.30
N THR A 54 8.41 -11.03 9.48
CA THR A 54 7.46 -11.29 8.42
C THR A 54 7.12 -9.93 7.81
N GLN A 55 7.80 -9.57 6.72
CA GLN A 55 7.41 -8.39 5.96
C GLN A 55 6.09 -8.73 5.28
N ASP A 56 4.98 -8.38 5.92
CA ASP A 56 3.66 -8.46 5.30
C ASP A 56 3.69 -7.65 3.99
N PRO A 57 3.58 -8.32 2.82
CA PRO A 57 3.69 -7.63 1.53
C PRO A 57 2.56 -6.60 1.35
N VAL A 58 1.40 -6.82 1.98
CA VAL A 58 0.26 -5.90 1.98
C VAL A 58 0.54 -4.63 2.79
N ALA A 59 1.15 -4.76 3.98
CA ALA A 59 1.52 -3.61 4.79
C ALA A 59 2.56 -2.73 4.08
N SER A 60 3.52 -3.37 3.40
CA SER A 60 4.53 -2.69 2.60
C SER A 60 3.91 -1.96 1.40
N LYS A 61 2.92 -2.58 0.72
CA LYS A 61 2.24 -1.95 -0.41
C LYS A 61 1.39 -0.75 0.01
N ASN A 62 0.62 -0.88 1.09
CA ASN A 62 -0.20 0.23 1.60
C ASN A 62 0.68 1.41 2.05
N ALA A 63 1.84 1.13 2.65
CA ALA A 63 2.81 2.17 3.02
C ALA A 63 3.33 2.93 1.79
N GLU A 64 3.66 2.21 0.71
CA GLU A 64 4.07 2.83 -0.57
C GLU A 64 2.96 3.72 -1.14
N LEU A 65 1.72 3.24 -1.16
CA LEU A 65 0.57 4.00 -1.68
C LEU A 65 0.29 5.25 -0.86
N LEU A 66 0.39 5.17 0.47
CA LEU A 66 0.24 6.33 1.35
C LEU A 66 1.34 7.38 1.09
N ALA A 67 2.59 6.94 0.93
CA ALA A 67 3.69 7.84 0.59
C ALA A 67 3.46 8.52 -0.77
N ARG A 68 2.98 7.75 -1.76
CA ARG A 68 2.65 8.26 -3.09
C ARG A 68 1.51 9.27 -3.07
N ALA A 69 0.43 9.00 -2.34
CA ALA A 69 -0.69 9.92 -2.14
C ALA A 69 -0.19 11.26 -1.57
N ARG A 70 0.63 11.22 -0.51
CA ARG A 70 1.23 12.44 0.05
C ARG A 70 2.14 13.18 -0.94
N GLY A 71 2.91 12.44 -1.74
CA GLY A 71 3.72 13.01 -2.82
C GLY A 71 2.88 13.83 -3.79
N TYR A 72 1.72 13.31 -4.21
CA TYR A 72 0.81 14.03 -5.08
C TYR A 72 0.16 15.23 -4.39
N GLU A 73 -0.22 15.13 -3.11
CA GLU A 73 -0.73 16.28 -2.35
C GLU A 73 0.28 17.44 -2.31
N LEU A 74 1.58 17.14 -2.17
CA LEU A 74 2.64 18.16 -2.20
C LEU A 74 2.78 18.81 -3.58
N VAL A 75 2.57 18.07 -4.66
CA VAL A 75 2.54 18.63 -6.02
C VAL A 75 1.34 19.56 -6.17
N LEU A 76 0.16 19.13 -5.71
CA LEU A 76 -1.08 19.92 -5.78
C LEU A 76 -1.05 21.20 -4.95
N GLN A 77 -0.24 21.26 -3.90
CA GLN A 77 -0.01 22.52 -3.17
C GLN A 77 0.64 23.61 -4.05
N ARG A 78 1.47 23.20 -5.02
CA ARG A 78 2.15 24.11 -5.95
C ARG A 78 1.38 24.29 -7.24
N GLU A 79 0.76 23.21 -7.71
CA GLU A 79 0.02 23.16 -8.96
C GLU A 79 -1.38 22.55 -8.73
N PRO A 80 -2.35 23.34 -8.23
CA PRO A 80 -3.66 22.83 -7.83
C PRO A 80 -4.47 22.16 -8.94
N ASN A 81 -4.16 22.48 -10.19
CA ASN A 81 -4.84 21.97 -11.38
C ASN A 81 -3.98 20.99 -12.19
N ASN A 82 -2.90 20.46 -11.60
CA ASN A 82 -2.08 19.46 -12.26
C ASN A 82 -2.87 18.14 -12.38
N THR A 83 -3.31 17.84 -13.60
CA THR A 83 -4.14 16.67 -13.90
C THR A 83 -3.46 15.37 -13.51
N THR A 84 -2.16 15.22 -13.78
CA THR A 84 -1.39 14.02 -13.41
C THR A 84 -1.34 13.81 -11.89
N ALA A 85 -1.20 14.88 -11.11
CA ALA A 85 -1.19 14.77 -9.65
C ALA A 85 -2.59 14.49 -9.08
N LEU A 86 -3.64 15.08 -9.66
CA LEU A 86 -5.03 14.78 -9.31
C LEU A 86 -5.37 13.32 -9.60
N GLU A 87 -5.00 12.81 -10.78
CA GLU A 87 -5.20 11.40 -11.17
C GLU A 87 -4.44 10.46 -10.25
N GLY A 88 -3.15 10.74 -10.04
CA GLY A 88 -2.30 9.95 -9.18
C GLY A 88 -2.81 9.88 -7.74
N LEU A 89 -3.33 11.00 -7.21
CA LEU A 89 -3.92 11.06 -5.88
C LEU A 89 -5.23 10.25 -5.82
N ALA A 90 -6.11 10.41 -6.80
CA ALA A 90 -7.36 9.65 -6.88
C ALA A 90 -7.10 8.14 -6.89
N ILE A 91 -6.21 7.68 -7.77
CA ILE A 91 -5.86 6.26 -7.91
C ILE A 91 -5.25 5.72 -6.63
N ALA A 92 -4.27 6.42 -6.05
CA ALA A 92 -3.62 5.97 -4.81
C ALA A 92 -4.64 5.82 -3.66
N LYS A 93 -5.61 6.75 -3.56
CA LYS A 93 -6.67 6.67 -2.55
C LYS A 93 -7.65 5.52 -2.80
N ILE A 94 -8.03 5.27 -4.05
CA ILE A 94 -8.87 4.11 -4.41
C ILE A 94 -8.16 2.80 -4.05
N GLU A 95 -6.87 2.67 -4.39
CA GLU A 95 -6.08 1.48 -4.06
C GLU A 95 -5.87 1.28 -2.56
N LEU A 96 -5.82 2.38 -1.79
CA LEU A 96 -5.83 2.35 -0.32
C LEU A 96 -7.21 2.00 0.28
N GLY A 97 -8.25 1.90 -0.54
CA GLY A 97 -9.64 1.73 -0.09
C GLY A 97 -10.31 3.01 0.43
N ASP A 98 -9.64 4.17 0.32
CA ASP A 98 -10.18 5.48 0.65
C ASP A 98 -11.01 6.06 -0.50
N ALA A 99 -12.13 5.40 -0.79
CA ALA A 99 -13.06 5.83 -1.84
C ALA A 99 -13.58 7.25 -1.59
N GLN A 100 -13.92 7.60 -0.34
CA GLN A 100 -14.40 8.93 0.02
C GLN A 100 -13.34 10.01 -0.27
N GLY A 101 -12.08 9.78 0.10
CA GLY A 101 -11.00 10.73 -0.16
C GLY A 101 -10.63 10.88 -1.63
N ALA A 102 -10.98 9.93 -2.50
CA ALA A 102 -10.75 10.00 -3.94
C ALA A 102 -11.77 10.86 -4.70
N ILE A 103 -12.92 11.18 -4.10
CA ILE A 103 -14.00 11.94 -4.74
C ILE A 103 -13.53 13.34 -5.15
N ALA A 104 -12.94 14.11 -4.23
CA ALA A 104 -12.58 15.51 -4.51
C ALA A 104 -11.54 15.65 -5.65
N PRO A 105 -10.45 14.85 -5.70
CA PRO A 105 -9.54 14.87 -6.86
C PRO A 105 -10.23 14.51 -8.18
N LEU A 106 -11.14 13.54 -8.19
CA LEU A 106 -11.91 13.14 -9.37
C LEU A 106 -12.89 14.23 -9.82
N GLU A 107 -13.57 14.90 -8.89
CA GLU A 107 -14.44 16.05 -9.21
C GLU A 107 -13.65 17.15 -9.91
N ARG A 108 -12.45 17.47 -9.42
CA ARG A 108 -11.58 18.44 -10.10
C ARG A 108 -11.14 17.98 -11.48
N LEU A 109 -10.87 16.69 -11.68
CA LEU A 109 -10.54 16.17 -13.01
C LEU A 109 -11.71 16.32 -14.01
N VAL A 110 -12.94 16.04 -13.56
CA VAL A 110 -14.16 16.24 -14.36
C VAL A 110 -14.39 17.72 -14.67
N GLU A 111 -14.14 18.62 -13.71
CA GLU A 111 -14.24 20.07 -13.94
C GLU A 111 -13.20 20.57 -14.94
N LEU A 112 -11.97 20.08 -14.87
CA LEU A 112 -10.87 20.51 -15.74
C LEU A 112 -10.97 19.93 -17.16
N ASN A 113 -11.45 18.69 -17.30
CA ASN A 113 -11.54 18.00 -18.59
C ASN A 113 -12.92 17.32 -18.72
N PRO A 114 -13.99 18.10 -18.93
CA PRO A 114 -15.35 17.57 -19.00
C PRO A 114 -15.58 16.65 -20.22
N GLU A 115 -14.71 16.73 -21.25
CA GLU A 115 -14.79 15.84 -22.40
C GLU A 115 -14.19 14.44 -22.16
N ASN A 116 -13.49 14.22 -21.05
CA ASN A 116 -12.93 12.92 -20.73
C ASN A 116 -13.96 12.05 -19.96
N PRO A 117 -14.59 11.06 -20.62
CA PRO A 117 -15.61 10.23 -19.99
C PRO A 117 -15.05 9.34 -18.87
N GLU A 118 -13.75 9.04 -18.88
CA GLU A 118 -13.10 8.18 -17.89
C GLU A 118 -13.16 8.80 -16.48
N TYR A 119 -13.00 10.12 -16.37
CA TYR A 119 -13.07 10.79 -15.06
C TYR A 119 -14.48 10.76 -14.48
N LYS A 120 -15.48 10.92 -15.33
CA LYS A 120 -16.88 10.81 -14.91
C LYS A 120 -17.20 9.37 -14.49
N ALA A 121 -16.78 8.39 -15.27
CA ALA A 121 -16.96 6.98 -14.95
C ALA A 121 -16.27 6.59 -13.62
N ALA A 122 -15.03 7.03 -13.41
CA ALA A 122 -14.29 6.81 -12.18
C ALA A 122 -14.98 7.47 -10.97
N LEU A 123 -15.45 8.72 -11.11
CA LEU A 123 -16.20 9.42 -10.07
C LEU A 123 -17.49 8.69 -9.71
N ASP A 124 -18.25 8.26 -10.71
CA ASP A 124 -19.50 7.51 -10.51
C ASP A 124 -19.24 6.16 -9.83
N GLN A 125 -18.20 5.43 -10.24
CA GLN A 125 -17.78 4.17 -9.61
C GLN A 125 -17.40 4.37 -8.14
N VAL A 126 -16.59 5.39 -7.86
CA VAL A 126 -16.16 5.71 -6.49
C VAL A 126 -17.37 6.09 -5.63
N ARG A 127 -18.32 6.89 -6.13
CA ARG A 127 -19.54 7.25 -5.39
C ARG A 127 -20.42 6.03 -5.11
N ILE A 128 -20.56 5.10 -6.04
CA ILE A 128 -21.29 3.84 -5.82
C ILE A 128 -20.59 3.00 -4.74
N GLY A 129 -19.26 2.90 -4.78
CA GLY A 129 -18.49 2.20 -3.76
C GLY A 129 -18.58 2.86 -2.38
N ALA A 130 -18.59 4.19 -2.34
CA ALA A 130 -18.56 4.97 -1.11
C ALA A 130 -19.95 5.20 -0.47
N THR A 131 -21.03 4.92 -1.20
CA THR A 131 -22.43 4.90 -0.69
C THR A 131 -22.82 3.57 -0.08
N GLN A 132 -21.98 2.53 -0.19
CA GLN A 132 -22.09 1.36 0.67
C GLN A 132 -21.57 1.72 2.06
N PRO A 133 -22.40 1.67 3.12
CA PRO A 133 -22.00 2.12 4.44
C PRO A 133 -21.07 1.07 5.07
N THR A 134 -19.77 1.17 4.83
CA THR A 134 -18.80 0.76 5.84
C THR A 134 -18.79 1.89 6.87
N GLY A 135 -19.52 1.69 7.96
CA GLY A 135 -19.98 2.73 8.86
C GLY A 135 -18.94 3.76 9.27
N SER A 136 -19.12 5.00 8.84
CA SER A 136 -18.84 6.23 9.57
C SER A 136 -19.54 7.39 8.83
N PRO A 137 -20.31 8.25 9.51
CA PRO A 137 -21.01 9.35 8.85
C PRO A 137 -20.02 10.36 8.25
N PRO A 138 -20.37 11.00 7.11
CA PRO A 138 -19.56 12.08 6.54
C PRO A 138 -19.48 13.22 7.55
N SER A 139 -18.24 13.61 7.88
CA SER A 139 -17.99 14.84 8.63
C SER A 139 -18.57 16.00 7.81
N SER A 140 -19.64 16.58 8.34
CA SER A 140 -20.35 17.71 7.72
C SER A 140 -19.38 18.87 7.45
N PRO A 141 -19.48 19.57 6.31
CA PRO A 141 -18.77 20.83 6.14
C PRO A 141 -19.29 21.87 7.15
N PRO A 142 -18.46 22.83 7.62
CA PRO A 142 -18.94 23.90 8.46
C PRO A 142 -20.00 24.69 7.69
N SER A 143 -21.20 24.79 8.26
CA SER A 143 -22.28 25.61 7.76
C SER A 143 -21.85 27.07 7.74
N SER A 144 -21.46 27.58 6.57
CA SER A 144 -21.49 29.01 6.29
C SER A 144 -22.94 29.43 6.11
N PRO A 145 -23.50 30.35 6.91
CA PRO A 145 -24.78 30.95 6.57
C PRO A 145 -24.57 31.93 5.40
N ALA A 146 -25.06 31.53 4.22
CA ALA A 146 -25.24 32.42 3.10
C ALA A 146 -26.27 33.51 3.45
N THR A 147 -25.85 34.74 3.20
CA THR A 147 -26.59 35.97 3.05
C THR A 147 -27.92 35.76 2.33
N THR A 148 -29.05 36.11 2.96
CA THR A 148 -30.31 36.34 2.26
C THR A 148 -30.55 37.85 2.19
N PRO A 149 -30.76 38.44 1.00
CA PRO A 149 -31.18 39.82 0.86
C PRO A 149 -32.72 39.88 0.81
N GLU A 150 -33.38 40.51 1.78
CA GLU A 150 -34.83 40.72 1.72
C GLU A 150 -35.26 42.10 2.22
N ALA A 151 -35.69 42.91 1.24
CA ALA A 151 -36.77 43.90 1.24
C ALA A 151 -36.77 45.10 2.22
N SER A 152 -36.29 46.24 1.68
CA SER A 152 -37.01 47.52 1.45
C SER A 152 -37.71 48.34 2.57
N PRO A 153 -37.85 49.67 2.37
CA PRO A 153 -37.92 50.67 3.44
C PRO A 153 -39.35 51.11 3.78
N GLN A 154 -39.60 51.55 5.01
CA GLN A 154 -40.66 52.54 5.30
C GLN A 154 -40.50 53.22 6.68
N THR A 155 -40.08 54.48 6.61
CA THR A 155 -40.54 55.67 7.35
C THR A 155 -41.33 55.52 8.66
N THR A 156 -40.83 56.16 9.73
CA THR A 156 -41.60 57.16 10.52
C THR A 156 -40.66 58.03 11.40
N PRO A 157 -40.95 59.32 11.64
CA PRO A 157 -39.99 60.34 12.12
C PRO A 157 -40.07 60.57 13.66
N PRO A 158 -39.27 61.50 14.24
CA PRO A 158 -38.87 61.47 15.65
C PRO A 158 -39.81 62.26 16.58
N ALA A 159 -39.82 61.89 17.87
CA ALA A 159 -40.41 62.70 18.93
C ALA A 159 -39.36 62.95 20.03
N SER A 160 -38.90 64.19 20.11
CA SER A 160 -38.28 64.78 21.30
C SER A 160 -39.37 65.28 22.24
N PRO A 161 -39.06 65.41 23.53
CA PRO A 161 -39.03 66.76 24.11
C PRO A 161 -37.66 67.14 24.66
#